data_AF-A0A109JME1-F1
#
_entry.id   AF-A0A109JME1-F1
#
_cell.length_a   1.000
_cell.length_b   1.000
_cell.length_c   1.000
_cell.angle_alpha   90.00
_cell.angle_beta   90.00
_cell.angle_gamma   90.00
#
_symmetry.space_group_name_H-M   'P 1'
#
loop_
_entity.id
_entity.type
_entity.pdbx_description
1 polymer ?
#
loop_
_entity_poly.entity_id
_entity_poly.type
_entity_poly.pdbx_seq_one_letter_code
_entity_poly.pdbx_strand_id
1 'polypeptide(L)'
;MSRAFGDPDLTPDNFSSFSKQEIDADSAAKGLAQLEPFPEARSTTPMDLSSVIGTDVTQKIQKAGQITFHAVGDTGGIHSPEFQFAVADAMAADLSSGAAFWYHLGDVVYYFGEDQYYFSQFYDPYRNYNAPIFAIPGNHDGALYQGETVKSLEPFIANFCTTHPARSPDSQGAVRTTMDQPGVYFTLNAPFVKFIGLYSNTSEGGTEGVISSSKVGTAQLTFLKQQLAAAKAERDRNQGRALVIATHHPPFTGSPTHVPSPTMLKQIDEACAAAGIQPDLYLSGHAHLYERYTRTVGGKQIPYLVAGMGGYYNLPGLKPPNRRPRSQPTPQTGTDASGNPLRLDVYNDNTFGFVRLTVSPTSIAGVFVTVDPQTGKTGIGDSFTVDLHANTVSGGGSAASAGKPAGKGAAPSKAKPPAAKRPAKAGAKPPKAKSKSGATKKTRRG
;
A
#
# COMPACT_ATOMS: atom_id res chain seq x y z
N MET A 1 24.62 -14.51 -13.72
CA MET A 1 23.58 -14.18 -14.73
C MET A 1 23.46 -12.66 -14.78
N SER A 2 23.27 -12.05 -15.95
CA SER A 2 22.93 -10.63 -16.02
C SER A 2 21.51 -10.41 -15.49
N ARG A 3 21.27 -9.31 -14.78
CA ARG A 3 19.93 -8.96 -14.30
C ARG A 3 19.00 -8.69 -15.48
N ALA A 4 17.75 -9.10 -15.34
CA ALA A 4 16.65 -8.67 -16.18
C ALA A 4 15.58 -8.05 -15.29
N PHE A 5 15.17 -6.82 -15.62
CA PHE A 5 14.23 -6.07 -14.80
C PHE A 5 12.81 -6.09 -15.33
N GLY A 6 12.58 -6.60 -16.53
CA GLY A 6 11.27 -6.78 -17.12
C GLY A 6 11.32 -7.93 -18.13
N ASP A 7 10.17 -8.23 -18.69
CA ASP A 7 9.98 -9.22 -19.75
C ASP A 7 8.85 -8.77 -20.70
N PRO A 8 9.08 -7.74 -21.54
CA PRO A 8 8.04 -7.23 -22.44
C PRO A 8 7.66 -8.22 -23.55
N ASP A 9 8.51 -9.20 -23.82
CA ASP A 9 8.28 -10.26 -24.81
C ASP A 9 7.48 -11.44 -24.23
N LEU A 10 7.21 -11.44 -22.92
CA LEU A 10 6.31 -12.40 -22.29
C LEU A 10 4.91 -12.23 -22.92
N THR A 11 4.59 -13.12 -23.86
CA THR A 11 3.24 -13.20 -24.39
C THR A 11 2.35 -13.76 -23.29
N PRO A 12 1.16 -13.18 -23.05
CA PRO A 12 0.20 -13.68 -22.08
C PRO A 12 -0.43 -14.97 -22.62
N ASP A 13 0.37 -16.02 -22.76
CA ASP A 13 -0.10 -17.35 -23.11
C ASP A 13 -0.66 -17.93 -21.81
N ASN A 14 -1.95 -17.63 -21.61
CA ASN A 14 -2.76 -17.87 -20.42
C ASN A 14 -2.57 -16.76 -19.37
N PHE A 15 -3.42 -15.73 -19.44
CA PHE A 15 -3.87 -15.08 -18.20
C PHE A 15 -4.14 -16.21 -17.21
N SER A 16 -3.46 -16.19 -16.06
CA SER A 16 -3.76 -17.08 -14.94
C SER A 16 -5.26 -16.99 -14.69
N SER A 17 -5.99 -17.97 -15.21
CA SER A 17 -7.39 -18.13 -14.91
C SER A 17 -7.38 -18.72 -13.52
N PHE A 18 -7.27 -17.86 -12.51
CA PHE A 18 -7.58 -18.28 -11.16
C PHE A 18 -8.96 -18.92 -11.24
N SER A 19 -9.08 -20.16 -10.79
CA SER A 19 -10.41 -20.72 -10.70
C SER A 19 -11.17 -19.83 -9.72
N LYS A 20 -12.42 -19.50 -10.07
CA LYS A 20 -13.27 -18.76 -9.15
C LYS A 20 -13.33 -19.44 -7.77
N GLN A 21 -13.20 -20.76 -7.74
CA GLN A 21 -13.15 -21.56 -6.52
C GLN A 21 -11.91 -21.29 -5.67
N GLU A 22 -10.72 -21.17 -6.26
CA GLU A 22 -9.48 -20.81 -5.54
C GLU A 22 -9.57 -19.38 -5.02
N ILE A 23 -10.03 -18.42 -5.84
CA ILE A 23 -10.26 -17.05 -5.39
C ILE A 23 -11.22 -17.03 -4.20
N ASP A 24 -12.37 -17.69 -4.33
CA ASP A 24 -13.39 -17.72 -3.29
C ASP A 24 -12.86 -18.39 -2.01
N ALA A 25 -11.99 -19.41 -2.13
CA ALA A 25 -11.37 -20.09 -1.00
C ALA A 25 -10.34 -19.20 -0.29
N ASP A 26 -9.43 -18.57 -1.02
CA ASP A 26 -8.37 -17.74 -0.44
C ASP A 26 -8.91 -16.44 0.13
N SER A 27 -9.87 -15.82 -0.56
CA SER A 27 -10.61 -14.66 -0.02
C SER A 27 -11.41 -15.00 1.23
N ALA A 28 -11.77 -16.27 1.46
CA ALA A 28 -12.49 -16.72 2.65
C ALA A 28 -11.57 -17.17 3.79
N ALA A 29 -10.33 -17.55 3.49
CA ALA A 29 -9.34 -17.91 4.48
C ALA A 29 -9.05 -16.71 5.40
N LYS A 30 -8.76 -17.02 6.67
CA LYS A 30 -8.49 -16.01 7.69
C LYS A 30 -7.04 -16.12 8.13
N GLY A 31 -6.32 -15.01 8.02
CA GLY A 31 -4.99 -14.89 8.57
C GLY A 31 -4.99 -15.18 10.07
N LEU A 32 -3.97 -15.91 10.51
CA LEU A 32 -3.66 -16.09 11.91
C LEU A 32 -3.19 -14.74 12.46
N ALA A 33 -3.84 -14.27 13.52
CA ALA A 33 -3.45 -13.05 14.23
C ALA A 33 -2.16 -13.31 15.04
N GLN A 34 -1.03 -13.42 14.35
CA GLN A 34 0.23 -13.87 14.92
C GLN A 34 1.39 -13.07 14.35
N LEU A 35 2.03 -12.29 15.22
CA LEU A 35 3.35 -11.72 14.93
C LEU A 35 4.41 -12.82 14.91
N GLU A 36 5.34 -12.71 13.96
CA GLU A 36 6.48 -13.61 13.80
C GLU A 36 7.81 -12.91 14.15
N PRO A 37 8.83 -13.63 14.65
CA PRO A 37 10.18 -13.10 14.75
C PRO A 37 10.69 -12.63 13.39
N PHE A 38 11.47 -11.55 13.37
CA PHE A 38 12.07 -11.08 12.12
C PHE A 38 13.12 -12.07 11.61
N PRO A 39 13.07 -12.47 10.32
CA PRO A 39 14.17 -13.18 9.70
C PRO A 39 15.47 -12.37 9.81
N GLU A 40 16.59 -13.06 10.01
CA GLU A 40 17.89 -12.41 10.02
C GLU A 40 18.21 -11.84 8.62
N ALA A 41 18.57 -10.57 8.56
CA ALA A 41 19.10 -10.01 7.31
C ALA A 41 20.50 -10.58 7.07
N ARG A 42 20.78 -11.00 5.83
CA ARG A 42 22.12 -11.50 5.46
C ARG A 42 23.22 -10.48 5.68
N SER A 43 22.88 -9.20 5.61
CA SER A 43 23.79 -8.09 5.88
C SER A 43 23.01 -6.87 6.34
N THR A 44 23.56 -6.17 7.31
CA THR A 44 23.10 -4.83 7.73
C THR A 44 23.92 -3.71 7.06
N THR A 45 24.85 -4.07 6.18
CA THR A 45 25.59 -3.10 5.35
C THR A 45 24.63 -2.49 4.33
N PRO A 46 24.61 -1.15 4.16
CA PRO A 46 23.83 -0.51 3.11
C PRO A 46 24.13 -1.11 1.73
N MET A 47 23.06 -1.45 1.00
CA MET A 47 23.14 -1.82 -0.41
C MET A 47 23.27 -0.54 -1.24
N ASP A 48 24.21 -0.48 -2.18
CA ASP A 48 24.32 0.65 -3.10
C ASP A 48 23.58 0.35 -4.41
N LEU A 49 22.80 1.32 -4.91
CA LEU A 49 22.07 1.21 -6.17
C LEU A 49 22.99 0.89 -7.37
N SER A 50 24.24 1.34 -7.32
CA SER A 50 25.26 1.07 -8.35
C SER A 50 25.57 -0.43 -8.50
N SER A 51 25.39 -1.24 -7.45
CA SER A 51 25.52 -2.71 -7.52
C SER A 51 24.40 -3.39 -8.31
N VAL A 52 23.30 -2.66 -8.58
CA VAL A 52 22.12 -3.16 -9.27
C VAL A 52 22.03 -2.64 -10.70
N ILE A 53 22.14 -1.33 -10.90
CA ILE A 53 22.00 -0.69 -12.22
C ILE A 53 23.34 -0.30 -12.87
N GLY A 54 24.46 -0.59 -12.21
CA GLY A 54 25.80 -0.29 -12.70
C GLY A 54 26.27 1.13 -12.37
N THR A 55 27.60 1.29 -12.28
CA THR A 55 28.25 2.56 -11.96
C THR A 55 27.95 3.64 -13.00
N ASP A 56 27.95 3.31 -14.28
CA ASP A 56 27.76 4.26 -15.37
C ASP A 56 26.38 4.92 -15.32
N VAL A 57 25.34 4.16 -14.98
CA VAL A 57 23.98 4.70 -14.83
C VAL A 57 23.91 5.59 -13.60
N THR A 58 24.45 5.17 -12.47
CA THR A 58 24.48 6.01 -11.25
C THR A 58 25.30 7.29 -11.42
N GLN A 59 26.37 7.27 -12.21
CA GLN A 59 27.15 8.47 -12.55
C GLN A 59 26.35 9.43 -13.44
N LYS A 60 25.56 8.92 -14.38
CA LYS A 60 24.64 9.75 -15.18
C LYS A 60 23.59 10.43 -14.30
N ILE A 61 23.02 9.69 -13.34
CA ILE A 61 22.09 10.25 -12.32
C ILE A 61 22.78 11.33 -11.50
N GLN A 62 24.00 11.07 -11.00
CA GLN A 62 24.78 12.04 -10.24
C GLN A 62 25.05 13.31 -11.05
N LYS A 63 25.40 13.18 -12.34
CA LYS A 63 25.62 14.30 -13.26
C LYS A 63 24.34 15.07 -13.57
N ALA A 64 23.19 14.39 -13.62
CA ALA A 64 21.89 15.02 -13.81
C ALA A 64 21.44 15.83 -12.57
N GLY A 65 22.06 15.61 -11.41
CA GLY A 65 21.77 16.36 -10.18
C GLY A 65 20.48 15.95 -9.47
N GLN A 66 19.81 14.91 -9.96
CA GLN A 66 18.59 14.37 -9.34
C GLN A 66 18.40 12.89 -9.68
N ILE A 67 17.63 12.18 -8.85
CA ILE A 67 17.12 10.83 -9.11
C ILE A 67 15.60 10.83 -9.03
N THR A 68 14.95 10.12 -9.94
CA THR A 68 13.50 9.89 -9.91
C THR A 68 13.22 8.41 -9.61
N PHE A 69 12.19 8.10 -8.83
CA PHE A 69 11.74 6.74 -8.56
C PHE A 69 10.24 6.70 -8.26
N HIS A 70 9.64 5.51 -8.37
CA HIS A 70 8.26 5.28 -7.96
C HIS A 70 8.19 4.70 -6.55
N ALA A 71 7.10 4.97 -5.84
CA ALA A 71 6.77 4.35 -4.55
C ALA A 71 5.27 4.13 -4.44
N VAL A 72 4.88 2.88 -4.17
CA VAL A 72 3.50 2.43 -3.95
C VAL A 72 3.52 1.01 -3.39
N GLY A 73 2.55 0.65 -2.57
CA GLY A 73 2.31 -0.72 -2.07
C GLY A 73 0.90 -1.19 -2.45
N ASP A 74 0.49 -2.34 -1.92
CA ASP A 74 -0.89 -2.83 -2.01
C ASP A 74 -1.30 -3.04 -3.48
N THR A 75 -0.46 -3.80 -4.18
CA THR A 75 -0.50 -3.91 -5.63
C THR A 75 -1.11 -5.21 -6.14
N GLY A 76 -0.98 -6.31 -5.40
CA GLY A 76 -1.58 -7.58 -5.78
C GLY A 76 -3.11 -7.59 -5.68
N GLY A 77 -3.69 -8.76 -5.89
CA GLY A 77 -5.13 -8.99 -5.78
C GLY A 77 -5.69 -9.80 -6.93
N ILE A 78 -6.29 -10.93 -6.60
CA ILE A 78 -6.87 -11.87 -7.59
C ILE A 78 -8.36 -11.63 -7.83
N HIS A 79 -9.02 -10.86 -6.96
CA HIS A 79 -10.47 -10.64 -7.00
C HIS A 79 -10.90 -9.70 -8.15
N SER A 80 -10.12 -8.65 -8.41
CA SER A 80 -10.37 -7.68 -9.48
C SER A 80 -9.04 -7.12 -9.99
N PRO A 81 -8.28 -7.91 -10.77
CA PRO A 81 -6.91 -7.59 -11.16
C PRO A 81 -6.83 -6.43 -12.17
N GLU A 82 -7.95 -6.00 -12.77
CA GLU A 82 -7.97 -4.89 -13.73
C GLU A 82 -7.43 -3.57 -13.14
N PHE A 83 -7.60 -3.36 -11.84
CA PHE A 83 -7.09 -2.18 -11.15
C PHE A 83 -5.57 -2.21 -11.05
N GLN A 84 -5.01 -3.37 -10.69
CA GLN A 84 -3.57 -3.62 -10.68
C GLN A 84 -2.97 -3.43 -12.06
N PHE A 85 -3.54 -4.06 -13.09
CA PHE A 85 -3.03 -3.96 -14.46
C PHE A 85 -2.99 -2.51 -14.96
N ALA A 86 -4.04 -1.73 -14.69
CA ALA A 86 -4.05 -0.32 -15.07
C ALA A 86 -2.94 0.48 -14.40
N VAL A 87 -2.68 0.26 -13.10
CA VAL A 87 -1.57 0.91 -12.40
C VAL A 87 -0.22 0.44 -12.94
N ALA A 88 -0.06 -0.86 -13.19
CA ALA A 88 1.16 -1.44 -13.73
C ALA A 88 1.53 -0.87 -15.11
N ASP A 89 0.55 -0.80 -16.01
CA ASP A 89 0.72 -0.20 -17.35
C ASP A 89 1.08 1.28 -17.26
N ALA A 90 0.41 2.04 -16.38
CA ALA A 90 0.70 3.45 -16.16
C ALA A 90 2.12 3.67 -15.59
N MET A 91 2.55 2.84 -14.64
CA MET A 91 3.92 2.87 -14.09
C MET A 91 4.97 2.51 -15.12
N ALA A 92 4.71 1.51 -15.97
CA ALA A 92 5.60 1.11 -17.05
C ALA A 92 5.74 2.23 -18.10
N ALA A 93 4.63 2.89 -18.48
CA ALA A 93 4.67 4.05 -19.36
C ALA A 93 5.44 5.23 -18.75
N ASP A 94 5.26 5.49 -17.45
CA ASP A 94 5.93 6.60 -16.75
C ASP A 94 7.43 6.37 -16.50
N LEU A 95 7.97 5.16 -16.75
CA LEU A 95 9.43 4.95 -16.76
C LEU A 95 10.16 5.89 -17.73
N SER A 96 9.50 6.26 -18.83
CA SER A 96 10.02 7.26 -19.79
C SER A 96 10.24 8.65 -19.17
N SER A 97 9.59 8.94 -18.04
CA SER A 97 9.81 10.15 -17.23
C SER A 97 11.09 10.07 -16.37
N GLY A 98 11.88 9.00 -16.47
CA GLY A 98 13.22 8.91 -15.88
C GLY A 98 13.30 8.20 -14.53
N ALA A 99 12.28 7.43 -14.14
CA ALA A 99 12.32 6.65 -12.91
C ALA A 99 13.41 5.56 -12.97
N ALA A 100 14.33 5.57 -12.01
CA ALA A 100 15.48 4.67 -11.94
C ALA A 100 15.16 3.33 -11.26
N PHE A 101 14.12 3.29 -10.42
CA PHE A 101 13.63 2.10 -9.73
C PHE A 101 12.22 2.36 -9.17
N TRP A 102 11.59 1.29 -8.66
CA TRP A 102 10.41 1.35 -7.80
C TRP A 102 10.75 0.82 -6.41
N TYR A 103 10.36 1.56 -5.38
CA TYR A 103 10.37 1.13 -3.98
C TYR A 103 8.95 0.66 -3.57
N HIS A 104 8.72 -0.64 -3.58
CA HIS A 104 7.45 -1.27 -3.22
C HIS A 104 7.22 -1.23 -1.71
N LEU A 105 6.04 -0.77 -1.30
CA LEU A 105 5.73 -0.52 0.12
C LEU A 105 5.00 -1.68 0.80
N GLY A 106 5.24 -2.92 0.37
CA GLY A 106 4.60 -4.13 0.90
C GLY A 106 3.27 -4.48 0.25
N ASP A 107 2.79 -5.69 0.59
CA ASP A 107 1.63 -6.37 0.04
C ASP A 107 1.74 -6.56 -1.46
N VAL A 108 2.72 -7.38 -1.84
CA VAL A 108 3.00 -7.74 -3.23
C VAL A 108 2.02 -8.79 -3.71
N VAL A 109 1.78 -9.81 -2.89
CA VAL A 109 0.91 -10.95 -3.22
C VAL A 109 -0.17 -11.13 -2.15
N TYR A 110 -1.42 -10.95 -2.56
CA TYR A 110 -2.59 -11.21 -1.71
C TYR A 110 -3.05 -12.67 -1.88
N TYR A 111 -3.58 -13.34 -0.85
CA TYR A 111 -3.82 -12.81 0.50
C TYR A 111 -2.76 -13.22 1.53
N PHE A 112 -1.92 -14.21 1.24
CA PHE A 112 -0.99 -14.78 2.22
C PHE A 112 0.44 -14.89 1.68
N GLY A 113 0.77 -14.11 0.65
CA GLY A 113 2.14 -14.05 0.14
C GLY A 113 2.60 -15.34 -0.55
N GLU A 114 1.67 -16.18 -0.98
CA GLU A 114 1.95 -17.53 -1.49
C GLU A 114 2.76 -17.49 -2.79
N ASP A 115 3.75 -18.38 -2.89
CA ASP A 115 4.66 -18.54 -4.02
C ASP A 115 3.93 -18.77 -5.34
N GLN A 116 2.90 -19.63 -5.34
CA GLN A 116 2.09 -19.95 -6.52
C GLN A 116 1.46 -18.71 -7.20
N TYR A 117 1.28 -17.62 -6.46
CA TYR A 117 0.63 -16.41 -6.96
C TYR A 117 1.58 -15.31 -7.42
N TYR A 118 2.89 -15.45 -7.21
CA TYR A 118 3.87 -14.48 -7.67
C TYR A 118 3.85 -14.27 -9.18
N PHE A 119 3.62 -15.33 -9.98
CA PHE A 119 3.51 -15.15 -11.42
C PHE A 119 2.39 -14.16 -11.77
N SER A 120 1.20 -14.49 -11.30
CA SER A 120 -0.05 -13.81 -11.63
C SER A 120 -0.22 -12.43 -11.01
N GLN A 121 0.43 -12.17 -9.87
CA GLN A 121 0.29 -10.92 -9.11
C GLN A 121 1.56 -10.06 -9.14
N PHE A 122 2.69 -10.56 -9.60
CA PHE A 122 3.94 -9.78 -9.68
C PHE A 122 4.63 -9.87 -11.03
N TYR A 123 4.98 -11.08 -11.49
CA TYR A 123 5.77 -11.22 -12.72
C TYR A 123 5.01 -10.80 -13.97
N ASP A 124 3.76 -11.25 -14.13
CA ASP A 124 2.92 -10.91 -15.28
C ASP A 124 2.47 -9.44 -15.24
N PRO A 125 1.82 -8.92 -14.18
CA PRO A 125 1.38 -7.53 -14.15
C PRO A 125 2.52 -6.53 -14.40
N TYR A 126 3.70 -6.78 -13.84
CA TYR A 126 4.85 -5.86 -13.91
C TYR A 126 5.92 -6.28 -14.93
N ARG A 127 5.56 -7.12 -15.92
CA ARG A 127 6.47 -7.55 -17.00
C ARG A 127 7.04 -6.37 -17.79
N ASN A 128 6.23 -5.34 -18.02
CA ASN A 128 6.63 -4.13 -18.76
C ASN A 128 7.38 -3.11 -17.90
N TYR A 129 7.39 -3.26 -16.57
CA TYR A 129 8.12 -2.36 -15.68
C TYR A 129 9.62 -2.69 -15.68
N ASN A 130 10.35 -2.25 -16.71
CA ASN A 130 11.74 -2.60 -16.94
C ASN A 130 12.75 -1.77 -16.12
N ALA A 131 12.58 -1.77 -14.80
CA ALA A 131 13.50 -1.17 -13.83
C ALA A 131 13.53 -2.01 -12.53
N PRO A 132 14.58 -1.88 -11.69
CA PRO A 132 14.66 -2.58 -10.42
C PRO A 132 13.44 -2.28 -9.53
N ILE A 133 12.96 -3.32 -8.83
CA ILE A 133 11.92 -3.20 -7.81
C ILE A 133 12.54 -3.62 -6.48
N PHE A 134 12.75 -2.67 -5.58
CA PHE A 134 13.14 -2.93 -4.21
C PHE A 134 11.88 -2.97 -3.35
N ALA A 135 11.79 -3.85 -2.36
CA ALA A 135 10.55 -4.02 -1.61
C ALA A 135 10.80 -4.14 -0.10
N ILE A 136 9.91 -3.57 0.71
CA ILE A 136 9.68 -4.05 2.07
C ILE A 136 8.43 -4.93 2.06
N PRO A 137 8.30 -5.95 2.92
CA PRO A 137 7.09 -6.75 2.98
C PRO A 137 5.98 -6.02 3.73
N GLY A 138 4.75 -6.32 3.36
CA GLY A 138 3.54 -5.98 4.10
C GLY A 138 3.01 -7.15 4.92
N ASN A 139 1.83 -6.97 5.51
CA ASN A 139 1.26 -8.03 6.34
C ASN A 139 0.82 -9.23 5.49
N HIS A 140 0.29 -9.01 4.29
CA HIS A 140 -0.13 -10.10 3.41
C HIS A 140 1.07 -10.94 2.93
N ASP A 141 2.26 -10.35 2.80
CA ASP A 141 3.47 -11.09 2.42
C ASP A 141 4.01 -12.04 3.52
N GLY A 142 3.58 -11.83 4.77
CA GLY A 142 4.03 -12.62 5.92
C GLY A 142 2.92 -13.36 6.66
N ALA A 143 1.65 -13.07 6.37
CA ALA A 143 0.52 -13.68 7.03
C ALA A 143 0.42 -15.18 6.71
N LEU A 144 0.04 -15.97 7.70
CA LEU A 144 -0.22 -17.40 7.56
C LEU A 144 -1.69 -17.68 7.81
N TYR A 145 -2.23 -18.76 7.24
CA TYR A 145 -3.57 -19.25 7.56
C TYR A 145 -3.53 -20.69 8.08
N GLN A 146 -4.65 -21.20 8.60
CA GLN A 146 -4.70 -22.56 9.12
C GLN A 146 -4.50 -23.60 8.01
N GLY A 147 -3.47 -24.43 8.14
CA GLY A 147 -3.13 -25.47 7.15
C GLY A 147 -2.03 -25.04 6.19
N GLU A 148 -1.54 -23.80 6.29
CA GLU A 148 -0.37 -23.34 5.56
C GLU A 148 0.87 -24.16 5.95
N THR A 149 1.67 -24.49 4.94
CA THR A 149 2.90 -25.29 5.09
C THR A 149 4.15 -24.46 4.82
N VAL A 150 4.02 -23.34 4.12
CA VAL A 150 5.10 -22.38 3.84
C VAL A 150 5.35 -21.50 5.07
N LYS A 151 6.61 -21.14 5.33
CA LYS A 151 6.93 -20.25 6.44
C LYS A 151 6.62 -18.79 6.08
N SER A 152 6.31 -18.00 7.10
CA SER A 152 6.12 -16.55 6.95
C SER A 152 7.30 -15.93 6.19
N LEU A 153 7.00 -15.08 5.20
CA LEU A 153 7.95 -14.38 4.32
C LEU A 153 8.81 -15.26 3.41
N GLU A 154 8.67 -16.59 3.41
CA GLU A 154 9.51 -17.47 2.61
C GLU A 154 9.44 -17.14 1.10
N PRO A 155 8.26 -16.95 0.48
CA PRO A 155 8.18 -16.54 -0.92
C PRO A 155 8.71 -15.13 -1.19
N PHE A 156 8.51 -14.19 -0.25
CA PHE A 156 9.08 -12.85 -0.34
C PHE A 156 10.61 -12.89 -0.38
N ILE A 157 11.22 -13.69 0.51
CA ILE A 157 12.68 -13.89 0.55
C ILE A 157 13.16 -14.55 -0.75
N ALA A 158 12.43 -15.53 -1.27
CA ALA A 158 12.75 -16.24 -2.50
C ALA A 158 12.73 -15.33 -3.75
N ASN A 159 11.93 -14.26 -3.75
CA ASN A 159 11.81 -13.36 -4.91
C ASN A 159 12.59 -12.06 -4.78
N PHE A 160 12.69 -11.48 -3.57
CA PHE A 160 13.32 -10.18 -3.35
C PHE A 160 14.70 -10.26 -2.69
N CYS A 161 14.98 -11.31 -1.93
CA CYS A 161 16.16 -11.42 -1.07
C CYS A 161 17.04 -12.63 -1.45
N THR A 162 17.22 -12.92 -2.73
CA THR A 162 18.11 -14.01 -3.18
C THR A 162 19.59 -13.65 -3.02
N THR A 163 20.49 -14.63 -2.88
CA THR A 163 21.93 -14.37 -2.69
C THR A 163 22.56 -13.70 -3.90
N HIS A 164 22.10 -14.09 -5.08
CA HIS A 164 22.41 -13.49 -6.36
C HIS A 164 21.16 -13.52 -7.26
N PRO A 165 21.00 -12.59 -8.20
CA PRO A 165 19.88 -12.60 -9.14
C PRO A 165 19.79 -13.90 -9.91
N ALA A 166 18.61 -14.51 -9.91
CA ALA A 166 18.33 -15.80 -10.53
C ALA A 166 16.95 -15.80 -11.21
N ARG A 167 16.68 -16.87 -11.97
CA ARG A 167 15.33 -17.15 -12.50
C ARG A 167 14.53 -17.80 -11.36
N SER A 168 13.44 -17.17 -10.92
CA SER A 168 12.57 -17.75 -9.88
C SER A 168 11.72 -18.89 -10.48
N PRO A 169 11.56 -20.03 -9.79
CA PRO A 169 10.52 -21.01 -10.15
C PRO A 169 9.13 -20.36 -10.23
N ASP A 170 8.85 -19.40 -9.34
CA ASP A 170 7.58 -18.69 -9.24
C ASP A 170 7.31 -17.75 -10.42
N SER A 171 8.33 -17.49 -11.25
CA SER A 171 8.20 -16.66 -12.46
C SER A 171 7.53 -17.37 -13.64
N GLN A 172 7.29 -18.68 -13.53
CA GLN A 172 6.73 -19.53 -14.60
C GLN A 172 7.37 -19.30 -15.99
N GLY A 173 8.66 -18.97 -16.00
CA GLY A 173 9.42 -18.75 -17.24
C GLY A 173 9.64 -17.29 -17.64
N ALA A 174 9.02 -16.30 -16.96
CA ALA A 174 9.18 -14.87 -17.25
C ALA A 174 10.58 -14.35 -16.94
N VAL A 175 11.29 -13.72 -17.89
CA VAL A 175 12.74 -13.39 -17.90
C VAL A 175 13.22 -12.52 -16.74
N ARG A 176 12.35 -11.70 -16.13
CA ARG A 176 12.65 -10.92 -14.90
C ARG A 176 13.38 -11.79 -13.88
N THR A 177 14.53 -11.33 -13.39
CA THR A 177 15.30 -12.02 -12.35
C THR A 177 14.84 -11.59 -10.96
N THR A 178 15.05 -12.46 -9.98
CA THR A 178 14.91 -12.13 -8.56
C THR A 178 15.81 -10.96 -8.17
N MET A 179 15.44 -10.29 -7.08
CA MET A 179 16.29 -9.28 -6.45
C MET A 179 17.14 -9.91 -5.35
N ASP A 180 18.16 -9.16 -4.94
CA ASP A 180 19.19 -9.60 -3.99
C ASP A 180 19.40 -8.59 -2.87
N GLN A 181 18.33 -7.89 -2.47
CA GLN A 181 18.38 -7.07 -1.27
C GLN A 181 18.74 -7.96 -0.06
N PRO A 182 19.46 -7.46 0.94
CA PRO A 182 20.09 -8.32 1.93
C PRO A 182 19.11 -8.91 2.96
N GLY A 183 17.86 -8.45 3.00
CA GLY A 183 16.82 -8.98 3.88
C GLY A 183 15.51 -8.22 3.74
N VAL A 184 14.53 -8.60 4.57
CA VAL A 184 13.19 -7.99 4.61
C VAL A 184 13.17 -6.60 5.24
N TYR A 185 14.27 -6.22 5.90
CA TYR A 185 14.62 -4.87 6.28
C TYR A 185 16.06 -4.61 5.86
N PHE A 186 16.33 -3.44 5.30
CA PHE A 186 17.64 -3.11 4.74
C PHE A 186 17.77 -1.61 4.49
N THR A 187 18.98 -1.17 4.17
CA THR A 187 19.27 0.20 3.75
C THR A 187 19.67 0.21 2.28
N LEU A 188 19.06 1.10 1.50
CA LEU A 188 19.43 1.37 0.11
C LEU A 188 20.04 2.77 0.02
N ASN A 189 21.29 2.85 -0.42
CA ASN A 189 21.92 4.09 -0.83
C ASN A 189 21.76 4.27 -2.35
N ALA A 190 21.13 5.36 -2.75
CA ALA A 190 21.12 5.82 -4.13
C ALA A 190 21.79 7.22 -4.20
N PRO A 191 22.10 7.75 -5.41
CA PRO A 191 22.41 9.16 -5.55
C PRO A 191 21.34 10.02 -4.87
N PHE A 192 21.75 10.97 -4.04
CA PHE A 192 20.90 11.94 -3.33
C PHE A 192 19.94 11.40 -2.26
N VAL A 193 19.62 10.10 -2.21
CA VAL A 193 18.65 9.53 -1.27
C VAL A 193 19.14 8.24 -0.59
N LYS A 194 18.88 8.10 0.70
CA LYS A 194 19.10 6.90 1.53
C LYS A 194 17.76 6.42 2.08
N PHE A 195 17.42 5.17 1.85
CA PHE A 195 16.25 4.52 2.44
C PHE A 195 16.66 3.67 3.63
N ILE A 196 15.87 3.71 4.69
CA ILE A 196 15.85 2.70 5.74
C ILE A 196 14.48 2.02 5.65
N GLY A 197 14.46 0.83 5.04
CA GLY A 197 13.28 -0.02 4.92
C GLY A 197 13.14 -0.93 6.14
N LEU A 198 11.95 -0.97 6.71
CA LEU A 198 11.61 -1.78 7.87
C LEU A 198 10.39 -2.66 7.57
N TYR A 199 10.42 -3.89 8.05
CA TYR A 199 9.28 -4.79 8.02
C TYR A 199 8.42 -4.59 9.28
N SER A 200 7.15 -4.22 9.09
CA SER A 200 6.20 -3.91 10.17
C SER A 200 5.35 -5.09 10.64
N ASN A 201 5.73 -6.32 10.31
CA ASN A 201 5.06 -7.56 10.70
C ASN A 201 3.64 -7.75 10.11
N THR A 202 2.95 -8.80 10.57
CA THR A 202 1.70 -9.37 10.00
C THR A 202 0.41 -8.82 10.62
N SER A 203 0.48 -7.70 11.35
CA SER A 203 -0.70 -7.09 11.96
C SER A 203 -1.78 -6.80 10.91
N GLU A 204 -3.03 -7.04 11.29
CA GLU A 204 -4.21 -6.85 10.43
C GLU A 204 -5.43 -6.62 11.36
N GLY A 205 -6.56 -6.15 10.83
CA GLY A 205 -7.84 -6.19 11.57
C GLY A 205 -7.86 -5.45 12.91
N GLY A 206 -7.44 -4.18 12.91
CA GLY A 206 -7.52 -3.30 14.09
C GLY A 206 -6.29 -3.32 15.00
N THR A 207 -5.21 -3.96 14.57
CA THR A 207 -3.92 -3.98 15.27
C THR A 207 -2.86 -3.19 14.50
N GLU A 208 -1.92 -2.56 15.22
CA GLU A 208 -0.87 -1.73 14.62
C GLU A 208 0.33 -2.53 14.14
N GLY A 209 1.09 -1.98 13.18
CA GLY A 209 2.37 -2.53 12.77
C GLY A 209 3.42 -2.47 13.88
N VAL A 210 4.36 -3.40 13.87
CA VAL A 210 5.36 -3.57 14.93
C VAL A 210 6.75 -3.74 14.33
N ILE A 211 7.73 -2.93 14.78
CA ILE A 211 9.15 -3.10 14.42
C ILE A 211 10.00 -3.67 15.57
N SER A 212 9.43 -3.77 16.78
CA SER A 212 10.06 -4.36 17.96
C SER A 212 9.01 -4.65 19.05
N SER A 213 9.09 -5.82 19.68
CA SER A 213 8.27 -6.23 20.82
C SER A 213 8.90 -7.43 21.53
N SER A 214 8.35 -7.84 22.66
CA SER A 214 8.78 -9.08 23.33
C SER A 214 8.60 -10.33 22.46
N LYS A 215 7.64 -10.30 21.52
CA LYS A 215 7.35 -11.43 20.61
C LYS A 215 8.22 -11.42 19.35
N VAL A 216 8.43 -10.25 18.75
CA VAL A 216 9.18 -10.13 17.47
C VAL A 216 10.69 -9.94 17.68
N GLY A 217 11.11 -9.55 18.88
CA GLY A 217 12.51 -9.24 19.21
C GLY A 217 12.89 -7.78 18.91
N THR A 218 14.18 -7.47 19.05
CA THR A 218 14.73 -6.10 18.96
C THR A 218 15.79 -5.92 17.86
N ALA A 219 16.04 -6.95 17.04
CA ALA A 219 17.08 -6.93 16.01
C ALA A 219 16.89 -5.77 15.03
N GLN A 220 15.67 -5.59 14.51
CA GLN A 220 15.35 -4.51 13.59
C GLN A 220 15.43 -3.11 14.22
N LEU A 221 15.07 -2.96 15.51
CA LEU A 221 15.25 -1.68 16.21
C LEU A 221 16.73 -1.34 16.42
N THR A 222 17.55 -2.35 16.70
CA THR A 222 19.01 -2.19 16.77
C THR A 222 19.58 -1.77 15.41
N PHE A 223 19.13 -2.42 14.33
CA PHE A 223 19.47 -2.03 12.96
C PHE A 223 19.08 -0.57 12.67
N LEU A 224 17.84 -0.16 12.95
CA LEU A 224 17.38 1.21 12.74
C LEU A 224 18.28 2.23 13.43
N LYS A 225 18.62 2.01 14.72
CA LYS A 225 19.51 2.89 15.48
C LYS A 225 20.89 3.02 14.83
N GLN A 226 21.46 1.91 14.36
CA GLN A 226 22.76 1.92 13.68
C GLN A 226 22.70 2.69 12.36
N GLN A 227 21.67 2.49 11.54
CA GLN A 227 21.53 3.17 10.25
C GLN A 227 21.25 4.67 10.40
N LEU A 228 20.48 5.08 11.42
CA LEU A 228 20.27 6.49 11.73
C LEU A 228 21.56 7.17 12.21
N ALA A 229 22.33 6.51 13.07
CA ALA A 229 23.64 7.03 13.50
C ALA A 229 24.61 7.18 12.31
N ALA A 230 24.62 6.22 11.39
CA ALA A 230 25.41 6.29 10.16
C ALA A 230 24.93 7.45 9.26
N ALA A 231 23.63 7.63 9.07
CA ALA A 231 23.07 8.74 8.30
C ALA A 231 23.40 10.11 8.93
N LYS A 232 23.38 10.23 10.26
CA LYS A 232 23.83 11.43 10.98
C LYS A 232 25.30 11.71 10.72
N ALA A 233 26.16 10.69 10.84
CA ALA A 233 27.59 10.83 10.59
C ALA A 233 27.92 11.20 9.13
N GLU A 234 27.12 10.75 8.16
CA GLU A 234 27.22 11.22 6.76
C GLU A 234 26.85 12.70 6.64
N ARG A 235 25.73 13.12 7.25
CA ARG A 235 25.30 14.54 7.25
C ARG A 235 26.34 15.46 7.88
N ASP A 236 26.92 15.07 9.02
CA ASP A 236 27.93 15.87 9.72
C ASP A 236 29.22 16.06 8.90
N ARG A 237 29.49 15.16 7.95
CA ARG A 237 30.62 15.23 7.02
C ARG A 237 30.28 15.91 5.69
N ASN A 238 29.10 16.52 5.56
CA ASN A 238 28.58 17.07 4.30
C ASN A 238 28.49 16.03 3.17
N GLN A 239 28.30 14.76 3.54
CA GLN A 239 28.10 13.62 2.63
C GLN A 239 26.68 13.05 2.75
N GLY A 240 25.80 13.80 3.42
CA GLY A 240 24.43 13.41 3.69
C GLY A 240 23.59 13.28 2.43
N ARG A 241 22.63 12.37 2.49
CA ARG A 241 21.55 12.20 1.52
C ARG A 241 20.23 12.64 2.16
N ALA A 242 19.22 12.85 1.32
CA ALA A 242 17.85 12.82 1.77
C ALA A 242 17.58 11.47 2.47
N LEU A 243 16.98 11.48 3.65
CA LEU A 243 16.72 10.30 4.45
C LEU A 243 15.25 9.92 4.37
N VAL A 244 14.96 8.74 3.85
CA VAL A 244 13.62 8.16 3.76
C VAL A 244 13.51 6.99 4.73
N ILE A 245 12.46 6.96 5.54
CA ILE A 245 12.08 5.76 6.30
C ILE A 245 10.84 5.17 5.63
N ALA A 246 10.81 3.85 5.46
CA ALA A 246 9.68 3.14 4.88
C ALA A 246 9.24 1.97 5.78
N THR A 247 7.94 1.91 6.08
CA THR A 247 7.26 0.77 6.72
C THR A 247 5.99 0.48 5.93
N HIS A 248 5.54 -0.78 5.88
CA HIS A 248 4.25 -1.05 5.22
C HIS A 248 3.09 -0.41 6.00
N HIS A 249 2.97 -0.70 7.30
CA HIS A 249 1.95 -0.05 8.13
C HIS A 249 2.25 1.44 8.33
N PRO A 250 1.24 2.32 8.24
CA PRO A 250 1.44 3.75 8.42
C PRO A 250 1.43 4.16 9.91
N PRO A 251 2.30 5.10 10.32
CA PRO A 251 2.17 5.78 11.60
C PRO A 251 0.85 6.55 11.75
N PHE A 252 0.31 7.06 10.63
CA PHE A 252 -0.92 7.84 10.57
C PHE A 252 -1.79 7.38 9.41
N THR A 253 -3.06 7.13 9.66
CA THR A 253 -4.07 6.99 8.62
C THR A 253 -5.42 7.39 9.16
N GLY A 254 -6.28 7.99 8.33
CA GLY A 254 -7.68 8.21 8.65
C GLY A 254 -8.59 7.11 8.08
N SER A 255 -8.01 6.02 7.57
CA SER A 255 -8.76 4.85 7.12
C SER A 255 -9.66 4.28 8.23
N PRO A 256 -10.89 3.87 7.92
CA PRO A 256 -11.76 3.20 8.88
C PRO A 256 -11.49 1.69 9.01
N THR A 257 -10.72 1.11 8.09
CA THR A 257 -10.44 -0.34 8.04
C THR A 257 -9.03 -0.69 8.51
N HIS A 258 -8.13 0.30 8.58
CA HIS A 258 -6.75 0.13 9.03
C HIS A 258 -6.48 1.10 10.18
N VAL A 259 -5.64 0.70 11.13
CA VAL A 259 -5.31 1.52 12.31
C VAL A 259 -3.94 2.16 12.17
N PRO A 260 -3.74 3.39 12.69
CA PRO A 260 -2.41 3.99 12.79
C PRO A 260 -1.52 3.19 13.73
N SER A 261 -0.20 3.36 13.59
CA SER A 261 0.81 2.64 14.39
C SER A 261 1.60 3.54 15.36
N PRO A 262 0.96 4.09 16.42
CA PRO A 262 1.60 5.00 17.36
C PRO A 262 2.75 4.38 18.17
N THR A 263 2.69 3.08 18.51
CA THR A 263 3.79 2.44 19.26
C THR A 263 5.03 2.31 18.38
N MET A 264 4.84 1.92 17.11
CA MET A 264 5.92 1.88 16.13
C MET A 264 6.52 3.27 15.91
N LEU A 265 5.68 4.29 15.75
CA LEU A 265 6.13 5.68 15.62
C LEU A 265 7.00 6.11 16.81
N LYS A 266 6.56 5.80 18.04
CA LYS A 266 7.33 6.12 19.26
C LYS A 266 8.72 5.47 19.26
N GLN A 267 8.82 4.21 18.84
CA GLN A 267 10.12 3.50 18.74
C GLN A 267 11.04 4.16 17.69
N ILE A 268 10.48 4.58 16.55
CA ILE A 268 11.22 5.29 15.50
C ILE A 268 11.67 6.67 15.99
N ASP A 269 10.80 7.41 16.68
CA ASP A 269 11.11 8.72 17.25
C ASP A 269 12.24 8.63 18.29
N GLU A 270 12.19 7.64 19.16
CA GLU A 270 13.26 7.40 20.15
C GLU A 270 14.60 7.09 19.47
N ALA A 271 14.59 6.30 18.40
CA ALA A 271 15.79 6.02 17.61
C ALA A 271 16.32 7.28 16.89
N CYS A 272 15.42 8.09 16.33
CA CYS A 272 15.75 9.36 15.68
C CYS A 272 16.33 10.38 16.68
N ALA A 273 15.71 10.51 17.85
CA ALA A 273 16.18 11.36 18.93
C ALA A 273 17.57 10.93 19.43
N ALA A 274 17.78 9.62 19.64
CA ALA A 274 19.08 9.09 20.07
C ALA A 274 20.19 9.34 19.04
N ALA A 275 19.87 9.26 17.74
CA ALA A 275 20.82 9.55 16.67
C ALA A 275 20.97 11.05 16.36
N GLY A 276 20.09 11.91 16.88
CA GLY A 276 20.09 13.35 16.58
C GLY A 276 19.76 13.68 15.13
N ILE A 277 18.90 12.88 14.48
CA ILE A 277 18.49 13.03 13.08
C ILE A 277 17.02 12.67 12.90
N GLN A 278 16.32 13.39 12.03
CA GLN A 278 14.95 13.08 11.60
C GLN A 278 14.95 12.73 10.10
N PRO A 279 14.03 11.88 9.62
CA PRO A 279 13.84 11.65 8.19
C PRO A 279 13.36 12.91 7.49
N ASP A 280 13.57 12.97 6.18
CA ASP A 280 13.06 14.04 5.31
C ASP A 280 11.75 13.63 4.62
N LEU A 281 11.42 12.34 4.60
CA LEU A 281 10.19 11.76 4.06
C LEU A 281 9.93 10.42 4.74
N TYR A 282 8.66 10.13 5.01
CA TYR A 282 8.20 8.82 5.49
C TYR A 282 7.22 8.21 4.48
N LEU A 283 7.43 6.95 4.12
CA LEU A 283 6.60 6.23 3.15
C LEU A 283 5.93 5.00 3.78
N SER A 284 4.66 4.78 3.44
CA SER A 284 3.90 3.60 3.86
C SER A 284 2.80 3.21 2.86
N GLY A 285 2.32 1.98 2.96
CA GLY A 285 1.17 1.43 2.22
C GLY A 285 0.04 1.06 3.18
N HIS A 286 -0.45 -0.19 3.09
CA HIS A 286 -1.40 -0.89 3.98
C HIS A 286 -2.82 -0.34 3.94
N ALA A 287 -2.97 0.96 4.20
CA ALA A 287 -4.26 1.60 4.09
C ALA A 287 -4.53 1.93 2.61
N HIS A 288 -5.58 1.31 2.05
CA HIS A 288 -5.88 1.41 0.62
C HIS A 288 -6.46 2.76 0.19
N LEU A 289 -5.63 3.80 0.25
CA LEU A 289 -5.87 5.15 -0.22
C LEU A 289 -4.54 5.90 -0.33
N TYR A 290 -4.60 7.11 -0.88
CA TYR A 290 -3.51 8.07 -0.75
C TYR A 290 -3.81 9.03 0.40
N GLU A 291 -2.85 9.25 1.30
CA GLU A 291 -2.89 10.31 2.30
C GLU A 291 -1.52 10.99 2.39
N ARG A 292 -1.51 12.32 2.49
CA ARG A 292 -0.30 13.06 2.82
C ARG A 292 -0.51 13.86 4.09
N TYR A 293 0.30 13.57 5.09
CA TYR A 293 0.42 14.36 6.29
C TYR A 293 1.72 15.16 6.27
N THR A 294 1.70 16.35 6.86
CA THR A 294 2.91 17.08 7.27
C THR A 294 3.02 17.01 8.79
N ARG A 295 4.05 16.33 9.29
CA ARG A 295 4.40 16.26 10.71
C ARG A 295 5.54 17.22 11.01
N THR A 296 5.47 17.99 12.09
CA THR A 296 6.53 18.93 12.47
C THR A 296 7.25 18.48 13.74
N VAL A 297 8.53 18.11 13.65
CA VAL A 297 9.33 17.65 14.80
C VAL A 297 10.54 18.57 14.95
N GLY A 298 10.69 19.21 16.11
CA GLY A 298 11.81 20.13 16.36
C GLY A 298 11.92 21.27 15.33
N GLY A 299 10.80 21.73 14.79
CA GLY A 299 10.73 22.76 13.75
C GLY A 299 10.89 22.26 12.31
N LYS A 300 11.30 21.00 12.08
CA LYS A 300 11.39 20.40 10.75
C LYS A 300 10.04 19.83 10.32
N GLN A 301 9.59 20.19 9.12
CA GLN A 301 8.40 19.60 8.49
C GLN A 301 8.78 18.36 7.68
N ILE A 302 8.04 17.29 7.89
CA ILE A 302 8.30 15.97 7.31
C ILE A 302 6.99 15.46 6.69
N PRO A 303 6.94 15.22 5.37
CA PRO A 303 5.81 14.53 4.76
C PRO A 303 5.79 13.05 5.16
N TYR A 304 4.62 12.58 5.60
CA TYR A 304 4.29 11.18 5.82
C TYR A 304 3.24 10.79 4.78
N LEU A 305 3.60 9.87 3.89
CA LEU A 305 2.72 9.40 2.82
C LEU A 305 2.19 8.01 3.14
N VAL A 306 0.88 7.86 3.00
CA VAL A 306 0.20 6.57 2.82
C VAL A 306 -0.05 6.43 1.32
N ALA A 307 0.50 5.39 0.72
CA ALA A 307 0.50 5.14 -0.72
C ALA A 307 0.08 3.69 -0.99
N GLY A 308 -1.07 3.28 -0.44
CA GLY A 308 -1.64 1.94 -0.58
C GLY A 308 -2.69 1.82 -1.69
N MET A 309 -2.68 2.73 -2.66
CA MET A 309 -3.62 2.77 -3.78
C MET A 309 -3.07 2.07 -5.04
N GLY A 310 -2.20 1.07 -4.87
CA GLY A 310 -1.41 0.45 -5.94
C GLY A 310 -2.14 -0.50 -6.87
N GLY A 311 -3.40 -0.81 -6.59
CA GLY A 311 -4.22 -1.65 -7.46
C GLY A 311 -5.00 -2.75 -6.74
N TYR A 312 -4.78 -2.96 -5.44
CA TYR A 312 -5.66 -3.84 -4.68
C TYR A 312 -7.09 -3.28 -4.69
N TYR A 313 -8.05 -4.12 -5.10
CA TYR A 313 -9.35 -3.68 -5.63
C TYR A 313 -10.20 -2.78 -4.71
N ASN A 314 -9.98 -2.85 -3.40
CA ASN A 314 -10.82 -2.19 -2.42
C ASN A 314 -10.22 -0.86 -1.95
N LEU A 315 -10.85 0.26 -2.33
CA LEU A 315 -10.62 1.58 -1.73
C LEU A 315 -11.74 1.87 -0.70
N PRO A 316 -11.54 1.59 0.60
CA PRO A 316 -12.60 1.69 1.61
C PRO A 316 -13.06 3.13 1.89
N GLY A 317 -12.30 4.13 1.44
CA GLY A 317 -12.61 5.53 1.70
C GLY A 317 -12.09 6.02 3.06
N LEU A 318 -12.20 7.32 3.31
CA LEU A 318 -11.97 7.93 4.63
C LEU A 318 -13.28 8.01 5.47
N LYS A 319 -13.97 6.88 5.72
CA LYS A 319 -15.37 6.88 6.25
C LYS A 319 -15.54 6.27 7.66
N PRO A 320 -15.75 7.08 8.72
CA PRO A 320 -16.24 6.58 10.01
C PRO A 320 -17.70 6.09 9.95
N PRO A 321 -18.11 5.11 10.80
CA PRO A 321 -19.43 4.49 10.74
C PRO A 321 -20.53 5.39 11.35
N ASN A 322 -21.66 5.44 10.64
CA ASN A 322 -22.96 6.02 11.00
C ASN A 322 -23.15 7.55 10.84
N ARG A 323 -24.11 7.85 9.95
CA ARG A 323 -24.62 9.16 9.48
C ARG A 323 -23.71 9.82 8.44
N ARG A 324 -23.91 9.40 7.18
CA ARG A 324 -23.51 10.05 5.92
C ARG A 324 -22.33 11.05 6.07
N PRO A 325 -21.08 10.71 5.73
CA PRO A 325 -20.04 11.71 5.77
C PRO A 325 -20.11 12.59 4.51
N ARG A 326 -20.11 13.91 4.71
CA ARG A 326 -19.46 14.81 3.74
C ARG A 326 -17.98 14.41 3.68
N SER A 327 -17.36 14.51 2.52
CA SER A 327 -15.90 14.45 2.38
C SER A 327 -15.26 15.27 3.50
N GLN A 328 -14.32 14.69 4.25
CA GLN A 328 -13.56 15.43 5.25
C GLN A 328 -12.84 16.58 4.53
N PRO A 329 -13.04 17.84 4.93
CA PRO A 329 -12.34 18.96 4.29
C PRO A 329 -10.87 18.89 4.68
N THR A 330 -9.98 19.03 3.70
CA THR A 330 -8.54 19.23 3.93
C THR A 330 -8.14 20.68 3.62
N PRO A 331 -7.11 21.22 4.28
CA PRO A 331 -6.27 20.56 5.29
C PRO A 331 -6.95 20.43 6.66
N GLN A 332 -6.52 19.45 7.47
CA GLN A 332 -6.91 19.29 8.88
C GLN A 332 -5.68 19.29 9.78
N THR A 333 -5.70 20.06 10.86
CA THR A 333 -4.57 20.18 11.79
C THR A 333 -4.92 19.58 13.16
N GLY A 334 -3.95 18.91 13.76
CA GLY A 334 -4.00 18.41 15.13
C GLY A 334 -2.58 18.17 15.66
N THR A 335 -2.46 17.22 16.57
CA THR A 335 -1.16 16.75 17.09
C THR A 335 -1.09 15.24 17.04
N ASP A 336 0.12 14.70 16.86
CA ASP A 336 0.36 13.27 17.05
C ASP A 336 0.30 12.87 18.54
N ALA A 337 0.45 11.58 18.82
CA ALA A 337 0.42 11.04 20.19
C ALA A 337 1.54 11.57 21.10
N SER A 338 2.59 12.15 20.52
CA SER A 338 3.74 12.75 21.21
C SER A 338 3.61 14.27 21.32
N GLY A 339 2.50 14.86 20.87
CA GLY A 339 2.23 16.30 20.93
C GLY A 339 2.84 17.12 19.79
N ASN A 340 3.45 16.49 18.79
CA ASN A 340 4.00 17.22 17.64
C ASN A 340 2.87 17.68 16.70
N PRO A 341 2.95 18.89 16.10
CA PRO A 341 2.00 19.32 15.10
C PRO A 341 1.89 18.34 13.93
N LEU A 342 0.67 17.97 13.58
CA LEU A 342 0.34 17.07 12.48
C LEU A 342 -0.76 17.70 11.63
N ARG A 343 -0.57 17.75 10.32
CA ARG A 343 -1.58 18.27 9.38
C ARG A 343 -1.85 17.25 8.29
N LEU A 344 -3.08 16.78 8.15
CA LEU A 344 -3.52 16.08 6.94
C LEU A 344 -3.67 17.12 5.83
N ASP A 345 -2.79 17.09 4.84
CA ASP A 345 -2.77 18.04 3.72
C ASP A 345 -3.81 17.70 2.66
N VAL A 346 -3.87 16.41 2.29
CA VAL A 346 -4.71 15.88 1.22
C VAL A 346 -4.88 14.39 1.39
N TYR A 347 -5.99 13.86 0.90
CA TYR A 347 -6.19 12.43 0.68
C TYR A 347 -6.90 12.21 -0.66
N ASN A 348 -6.76 11.01 -1.20
CA ASN A 348 -7.53 10.52 -2.33
C ASN A 348 -7.93 9.08 -2.03
N ASP A 349 -9.24 8.84 -2.03
CA ASP A 349 -9.83 7.59 -1.57
C ASP A 349 -10.77 6.97 -2.62
N ASN A 350 -10.66 7.43 -3.87
CA ASN A 350 -11.55 7.06 -4.97
C ASN A 350 -10.83 6.72 -6.28
N THR A 351 -9.51 6.87 -6.34
CA THR A 351 -8.71 6.64 -7.56
C THR A 351 -7.43 5.89 -7.21
N PHE A 352 -7.03 4.95 -8.06
CA PHE A 352 -5.76 4.23 -7.93
C PHE A 352 -4.59 5.08 -8.44
N GLY A 353 -3.36 4.62 -8.21
CA GLY A 353 -2.19 5.29 -8.77
C GLY A 353 -0.91 4.95 -8.05
N PHE A 354 0.08 5.81 -8.21
CA PHE A 354 1.42 5.65 -7.64
C PHE A 354 2.04 6.99 -7.32
N VAL A 355 3.05 7.01 -6.44
CA VAL A 355 3.81 8.23 -6.14
C VAL A 355 5.09 8.23 -6.97
N ARG A 356 5.34 9.31 -7.70
CA ARG A 356 6.63 9.60 -8.31
C ARG A 356 7.38 10.62 -7.47
N LEU A 357 8.60 10.26 -7.07
CA LEU A 357 9.48 11.08 -6.25
C LEU A 357 10.71 11.47 -7.04
N THR A 358 11.10 12.73 -7.00
CA THR A 358 12.35 13.25 -7.58
C THR A 358 13.17 13.92 -6.48
N VAL A 359 14.40 13.46 -6.30
CA VAL A 359 15.28 13.90 -5.20
C VAL A 359 16.56 14.50 -5.75
N SER A 360 16.90 15.69 -5.28
CA SER A 360 18.15 16.41 -5.55
C SER A 360 18.92 16.64 -4.24
N PRO A 361 20.13 17.22 -4.27
CA PRO A 361 20.82 17.63 -3.04
C PRO A 361 20.03 18.57 -2.14
N THR A 362 19.08 19.33 -2.70
CA THR A 362 18.39 20.42 -1.99
C THR A 362 16.90 20.18 -1.79
N SER A 363 16.32 19.18 -2.46
CA SER A 363 14.86 18.98 -2.42
C SER A 363 14.40 17.55 -2.64
N ILE A 364 13.19 17.26 -2.14
CA ILE A 364 12.38 16.10 -2.53
C ILE A 364 11.08 16.64 -3.13
N ALA A 365 10.81 16.37 -4.39
CA ALA A 365 9.53 16.66 -5.04
C ALA A 365 8.72 15.37 -5.17
N GLY A 366 7.46 15.38 -4.73
CA GLY A 366 6.56 14.24 -4.86
C GLY A 366 5.34 14.59 -5.70
N VAL A 367 4.91 13.66 -6.54
CA VAL A 367 3.68 13.73 -7.34
C VAL A 367 2.90 12.45 -7.16
N PHE A 368 1.66 12.55 -6.68
CA PHE A 368 0.72 11.44 -6.75
C PHE A 368 0.10 11.42 -8.14
N VAL A 369 0.44 10.40 -8.92
CA VAL A 369 -0.09 10.16 -10.26
C VAL A 369 -1.34 9.30 -10.13
N THR A 370 -2.50 9.85 -10.46
CA THR A 370 -3.77 9.10 -10.46
C THR A 370 -3.90 8.30 -11.74
N VAL A 371 -4.59 7.15 -11.66
CA VAL A 371 -4.86 6.25 -12.78
C VAL A 371 -6.34 5.92 -12.80
N ASP A 372 -7.02 6.23 -13.92
CA ASP A 372 -8.37 5.74 -14.19
C ASP A 372 -8.29 4.31 -14.74
N PRO A 373 -8.75 3.28 -13.99
CA PRO A 373 -8.63 1.89 -14.40
C PRO A 373 -9.47 1.54 -15.63
N GLN A 374 -10.50 2.33 -15.97
CA GLN A 374 -11.34 2.06 -17.14
C GLN A 374 -10.71 2.56 -18.43
N THR A 375 -9.98 3.68 -18.37
CA THR A 375 -9.46 4.36 -19.55
C THR A 375 -7.94 4.33 -19.65
N GLY A 376 -7.24 3.91 -18.60
CA GLY A 376 -5.78 4.01 -18.47
C GLY A 376 -5.26 5.45 -18.36
N LYS A 377 -6.15 6.46 -18.29
CA LYS A 377 -5.74 7.86 -18.26
C LYS A 377 -5.08 8.20 -16.93
N THR A 378 -3.93 8.86 -17.01
CA THR A 378 -3.20 9.36 -15.85
C THR A 378 -3.52 10.82 -15.56
N GLY A 379 -3.47 11.21 -14.28
CA GLY A 379 -3.60 12.59 -13.83
C GLY A 379 -2.67 12.91 -12.66
N ILE A 380 -2.78 14.13 -12.12
CA ILE A 380 -2.06 14.54 -10.91
C ILE A 380 -3.09 14.75 -9.81
N GLY A 381 -3.05 13.91 -8.78
CA GLY A 381 -3.92 14.02 -7.60
C GLY A 381 -3.34 14.90 -6.50
N ASP A 382 -2.02 14.99 -6.41
CA ASP A 382 -1.31 15.83 -5.45
C ASP A 382 0.12 16.12 -5.93
N SER A 383 0.70 17.22 -5.44
CA SER A 383 2.12 17.51 -5.58
C SER A 383 2.64 18.29 -4.37
N PHE A 384 3.89 18.01 -3.99
CA PHE A 384 4.56 18.70 -2.89
C PHE A 384 6.06 18.79 -3.13
N THR A 385 6.72 19.67 -2.38
CA THR A 385 8.18 19.82 -2.38
C THR A 385 8.68 20.03 -0.95
N VAL A 386 9.63 19.20 -0.53
CA VAL A 386 10.44 19.37 0.67
C VAL A 386 11.67 20.16 0.29
N ASP A 387 11.92 21.27 0.97
CA ASP A 387 13.21 21.97 0.93
C ASP A 387 14.10 21.39 2.05
N LEU A 388 15.19 20.72 1.66
CA LEU A 388 16.07 20.01 2.59
C LEU A 388 16.92 20.95 3.45
N HIS A 389 17.11 22.20 3.02
CA HIS A 389 17.85 23.21 3.78
C HIS A 389 16.93 23.96 4.74
N ALA A 390 15.78 24.43 4.22
CA ALA A 390 14.81 25.16 5.01
C ALA A 390 14.01 24.25 5.96
N ASN A 391 14.03 22.94 5.74
CA ASN A 391 13.26 21.95 6.50
C ASN A 391 11.75 22.22 6.46
N THR A 392 11.25 22.68 5.30
CA THR A 392 9.86 23.04 5.07
C THR A 392 9.25 22.20 3.95
N VAL A 393 7.93 22.03 4.01
CA VAL A 393 7.13 21.40 2.97
C VAL A 393 6.23 22.46 2.34
N SER A 394 6.26 22.54 1.03
CA SER A 394 5.42 23.41 0.21
C SER A 394 4.63 22.59 -0.81
N GLY A 395 3.60 23.20 -1.39
CA GLY A 395 2.73 22.54 -2.36
C GLY A 395 1.56 21.79 -1.73
N GLY A 396 0.51 21.67 -2.53
CA GLY A 396 -0.78 21.11 -2.17
C GLY A 396 -1.92 21.86 -2.85
N GLY A 397 -2.80 21.12 -3.51
CA GLY A 397 -4.11 21.59 -3.95
C GLY A 397 -4.46 21.30 -5.41
N SER A 398 -5.22 20.24 -5.65
CA SER A 398 -6.63 20.40 -6.05
C SER A 398 -7.35 19.07 -5.77
N ALA A 399 -8.06 18.98 -4.65
CA ALA A 399 -9.14 18.00 -4.54
C ALA A 399 -10.25 18.45 -5.50
N ALA A 400 -10.05 18.22 -6.79
CA ALA A 400 -11.19 18.09 -7.69
C ALA A 400 -11.88 16.81 -7.25
N SER A 401 -13.07 16.95 -6.67
CA SER A 401 -13.99 15.84 -6.56
C SER A 401 -14.20 15.28 -7.97
N ALA A 402 -13.45 14.23 -8.32
CA ALA A 402 -13.75 13.42 -9.49
C ALA A 402 -15.20 12.95 -9.32
N GLY A 403 -16.01 13.26 -10.32
CA GLY A 403 -17.46 13.22 -10.26
C GLY A 403 -18.02 11.88 -9.81
N LYS A 404 -19.30 11.91 -9.41
CA LYS A 404 -20.13 10.74 -9.09
C LYS A 404 -19.72 9.49 -9.88
N PRO A 405 -19.61 8.32 -9.24
CA PRO A 405 -19.38 7.08 -9.96
C PRO A 405 -20.47 6.91 -11.03
N ALA A 406 -20.03 6.53 -12.23
CA ALA A 406 -20.89 6.14 -13.33
C ALA A 406 -21.98 5.20 -12.80
N GLY A 407 -23.23 5.53 -13.13
CA GLY A 407 -24.39 4.80 -12.65
C GLY A 407 -24.28 3.31 -12.97
N LYS A 408 -24.75 2.48 -12.03
CA LYS A 408 -24.97 1.05 -12.23
C LYS A 408 -25.60 0.82 -13.62
N GLY A 409 -24.88 0.11 -14.49
CA GLY A 409 -25.46 -0.45 -15.70
C GLY A 409 -26.63 -1.33 -15.30
N ALA A 410 -27.85 -0.83 -15.52
CA ALA A 410 -29.06 -1.59 -15.31
C ALA A 410 -29.11 -2.69 -16.38
N ALA A 411 -29.18 -3.95 -15.94
CA ALA A 411 -29.54 -5.06 -16.80
C ALA A 411 -30.87 -4.75 -17.53
N PRO A 412 -31.03 -5.12 -18.81
CA PRO A 412 -32.23 -4.80 -19.57
C PRO A 412 -33.42 -5.56 -18.98
N SER A 413 -34.35 -4.84 -18.35
CA SER A 413 -35.61 -5.39 -17.87
C SER A 413 -36.50 -5.74 -19.07
N LYS A 414 -36.91 -7.01 -19.15
CA LYS A 414 -37.88 -7.50 -20.13
C LYS A 414 -39.19 -6.74 -19.96
N ALA A 415 -39.58 -6.00 -20.99
CA ALA A 415 -40.86 -5.30 -21.06
C ALA A 415 -42.04 -6.31 -21.06
N LYS A 416 -43.03 -6.08 -20.20
CA LYS A 416 -44.31 -6.79 -20.19
C LYS A 416 -45.37 -5.90 -20.86
N PRO A 417 -46.27 -6.42 -21.73
CA PRO A 417 -47.17 -5.57 -22.52
C PRO A 417 -48.32 -4.97 -21.69
N PRO A 418 -48.90 -3.83 -22.11
CA PRO A 418 -49.92 -3.12 -21.35
C PRO A 418 -51.31 -3.78 -21.43
N ALA A 419 -52.04 -3.73 -20.31
CA ALA A 419 -53.38 -4.27 -20.17
C ALA A 419 -54.46 -3.33 -20.74
N ALA A 420 -55.42 -3.90 -21.48
CA ALA A 420 -56.61 -3.24 -22.02
C ALA A 420 -57.70 -3.02 -20.96
N LYS A 421 -58.52 -1.97 -21.14
CA LYS A 421 -59.57 -1.51 -20.21
C LYS A 421 -61.00 -2.03 -20.56
N ARG A 422 -61.71 -2.47 -19.50
CA ARG A 422 -63.16 -2.34 -19.15
C ARG A 422 -64.20 -3.22 -19.92
N PRO A 423 -65.41 -3.52 -19.34
CA PRO A 423 -66.24 -2.72 -18.43
C PRO A 423 -66.93 -3.46 -17.23
N ALA A 424 -67.96 -2.84 -16.63
CA ALA A 424 -68.38 -2.92 -15.21
C ALA A 424 -69.85 -3.38 -14.94
N LYS A 425 -70.15 -3.61 -13.64
CA LYS A 425 -71.44 -3.71 -12.87
C LYS A 425 -72.15 -5.09 -12.85
N ALA A 426 -72.86 -5.59 -11.82
CA ALA A 426 -73.53 -5.00 -10.62
C ALA A 426 -73.83 -6.04 -9.49
N GLY A 427 -74.11 -5.55 -8.25
CA GLY A 427 -75.06 -6.10 -7.24
C GLY A 427 -74.49 -6.97 -6.08
N ALA A 428 -75.02 -7.04 -4.84
CA ALA A 428 -75.66 -6.13 -3.87
C ALA A 428 -75.77 -6.85 -2.48
N LYS A 429 -75.29 -6.21 -1.37
CA LYS A 429 -75.67 -6.24 0.10
C LYS A 429 -76.02 -7.56 0.88
N PRO A 430 -76.15 -7.59 2.25
CA PRO A 430 -75.54 -6.85 3.38
C PRO A 430 -75.09 -7.79 4.59
N PRO A 431 -74.62 -7.28 5.77
CA PRO A 431 -74.05 -8.10 6.86
C PRO A 431 -75.01 -8.43 8.02
N LYS A 432 -74.68 -9.44 8.84
CA LYS A 432 -75.36 -9.76 10.12
C LYS A 432 -74.38 -10.02 11.28
N ALA A 433 -74.84 -9.67 12.48
CA ALA A 433 -74.09 -9.58 13.73
C ALA A 433 -74.42 -10.70 14.76
N LYS A 434 -73.46 -10.92 15.67
CA LYS A 434 -73.49 -11.33 17.11
C LYS A 434 -74.45 -12.45 17.60
N SER A 435 -73.88 -13.39 18.37
CA SER A 435 -74.44 -13.81 19.67
C SER A 435 -73.36 -14.33 20.64
N LYS A 436 -73.49 -13.95 21.92
CA LYS A 436 -72.74 -14.42 23.09
C LYS A 436 -73.44 -15.62 23.74
N SER A 437 -72.68 -16.53 24.33
CA SER A 437 -72.94 -17.26 25.59
C SER A 437 -71.62 -17.94 25.99
N GLY A 438 -71.23 -18.23 27.22
CA GLY A 438 -71.83 -18.18 28.54
C GLY A 438 -70.86 -18.97 29.44
N ALA A 439 -70.53 -18.44 30.61
CA ALA A 439 -69.53 -18.98 31.52
C ALA A 439 -69.94 -20.31 32.18
N THR A 440 -68.98 -21.15 32.56
CA THR A 440 -68.97 -21.74 33.93
C THR A 440 -67.59 -22.27 34.33
N LYS A 441 -67.26 -21.94 35.58
CA LYS A 441 -66.06 -22.24 36.35
C LYS A 441 -66.36 -23.46 37.23
N LYS A 442 -65.46 -24.43 37.35
CA LYS A 442 -65.39 -25.30 38.54
C LYS A 442 -64.00 -25.89 38.72
N THR A 443 -63.31 -25.36 39.73
CA THR A 443 -62.16 -25.95 40.43
C THR A 443 -62.64 -26.99 41.44
N ARG A 444 -61.96 -28.14 41.57
CA ARG A 444 -61.57 -28.70 42.88
C ARG A 444 -60.53 -29.83 42.76
N ARG A 445 -59.43 -29.59 43.48
CA ARG A 445 -58.47 -30.47 44.15
C ARG A 445 -58.66 -31.99 44.05
N GLY A 446 -57.57 -32.66 43.69
CA GLY A 446 -57.02 -33.83 44.36
C GLY A 446 -55.60 -33.49 44.77
#